data_AF-A0ABC8TTS1-F1
#
_entry.id   AF-A0ABC8TTS1-F1
#
_cell.length_a   1.000
_cell.length_b   1.000
_cell.length_c   1.000
_cell.angle_alpha   90.00
_cell.angle_beta   90.00
_cell.angle_gamma   90.00
#
_symmetry.space_group_name_H-M   'P 1'
#
loop_
_entity.id
_entity.type
_entity.pdbx_description
1 polymer ?
#
loop_
_entity_poly.entity_id
_entity_poly.type
_entity_poly.pdbx_seq_one_letter_code
_entity_poly.pdbx_strand_id
1 'polypeptide(L)'
;MDLVSKGHIQEARAFFNSFREDHEMMHLRDLQKLEGVLSPCHLEEMEFAHSLRQSKVNIKICQNSYDLLLQYLHKTQSIMVLGIINERINFQVSPGQPASISDDAEVVTLVGSGQDAANLLNQKGKH
;
A
#
# COMPACT_ATOMS: atom_id res chain seq x y z
N MET A 1 5.86 -9.59 -2.12
CA MET A 1 5.14 -10.87 -2.05
C MET A 1 5.26 -11.69 -3.33
N ASP A 2 5.27 -11.05 -4.51
CA ASP A 2 5.32 -11.75 -5.80
C ASP A 2 6.54 -12.67 -5.96
N LEU A 3 7.73 -12.24 -5.52
CA LEU A 3 8.93 -13.08 -5.52
C LEU A 3 8.73 -14.36 -4.70
N VAL A 4 8.14 -14.26 -3.50
CA VAL A 4 7.81 -15.41 -2.65
C VAL A 4 6.81 -16.34 -3.36
N SER A 5 5.76 -15.78 -3.98
CA SER A 5 4.74 -16.58 -4.69
C SER A 5 5.31 -17.37 -5.87
N LYS A 6 6.37 -16.86 -6.50
CA LYS A 6 7.07 -17.50 -7.63
C LYS A 6 8.18 -18.46 -7.17
N GLY A 7 8.39 -18.60 -5.87
CA GLY A 7 9.45 -19.45 -5.30
C GLY A 7 10.85 -18.81 -5.29
N HIS A 8 10.98 -17.53 -5.64
CA HIS A 8 12.24 -16.77 -5.62
C HIS A 8 12.55 -16.28 -4.20
N ILE A 9 12.77 -17.22 -3.27
CA ILE A 9 12.87 -16.92 -1.83
C ILE A 9 14.14 -16.12 -1.50
N GLN A 10 15.26 -16.42 -2.16
CA GLN A 10 16.54 -15.74 -1.90
C GLN A 10 16.51 -14.30 -2.39
N GLU A 11 15.93 -14.08 -3.57
CA GLU A 11 15.72 -12.75 -4.15
C GLU A 11 14.72 -11.95 -3.33
N ALA A 12 13.65 -12.59 -2.84
CA ALA A 12 12.69 -11.95 -1.94
C ALA A 12 13.36 -11.48 -0.64
N ARG A 13 14.21 -12.32 -0.04
CA ARG A 13 14.95 -12.00 1.19
C ARG A 13 15.96 -10.88 0.96
N ALA A 14 16.71 -10.95 -0.15
CA ALA A 14 17.66 -9.89 -0.51
C ALA A 14 16.94 -8.56 -0.70
N PHE A 15 15.84 -8.55 -1.46
CA PHE A 15 15.01 -7.37 -1.66
C PHE A 15 14.48 -6.80 -0.34
N PHE A 16 13.91 -7.66 0.53
CA PHE A 16 13.41 -7.22 1.82
C PHE A 16 14.51 -6.58 2.68
N ASN A 17 15.67 -7.21 2.79
CA ASN A 17 16.77 -6.69 3.59
C ASN A 17 17.36 -5.38 3.03
N SER A 18 17.38 -5.20 1.71
CA SER A 18 17.91 -3.99 1.08
C SER A 18 17.03 -2.75 1.25
N PHE A 19 15.71 -2.91 1.41
CA PHE A 19 14.76 -1.78 1.38
C PHE A 19 13.92 -1.63 2.66
N ARG A 20 14.01 -2.55 3.63
CA ARG A 20 13.17 -2.48 4.85
C ARG A 20 13.44 -1.26 5.72
N GLU A 21 14.69 -0.79 5.76
CA GLU A 21 15.10 0.31 6.65
C GLU A 21 14.39 1.63 6.28
N ASP A 22 14.13 1.86 4.99
CA ASP A 22 13.41 3.04 4.49
C ASP A 22 11.98 3.15 5.02
N HIS A 23 11.42 2.04 5.52
CA HIS A 23 10.04 1.95 6.01
C HIS A 23 9.93 1.63 7.51
N GLU A 24 11.05 1.41 8.19
CA GLU A 24 11.07 0.90 9.56
C GLU A 24 10.42 1.86 10.56
N MET A 25 10.69 3.17 10.44
CA MET A 25 10.14 4.18 11.36
C MET A 25 8.61 4.19 11.43
N MET A 26 7.93 3.94 10.31
CA MET A 26 6.45 3.99 10.25
C MET A 26 5.80 2.61 10.31
N HIS A 27 6.47 1.55 9.84
CA HIS A 27 5.85 0.24 9.60
C HIS A 27 6.58 -0.95 10.25
N LEU A 28 7.37 -0.75 11.31
CA LEU A 28 8.14 -1.81 11.97
C LEU A 28 7.34 -3.09 12.24
N ARG A 29 6.12 -2.98 12.81
CA ARG A 29 5.29 -4.16 13.13
C ARG A 29 4.87 -4.95 11.91
N ASP A 30 4.57 -4.27 10.81
CA ASP A 30 4.16 -4.92 9.56
C ASP A 30 5.38 -5.52 8.85
N LEU A 31 6.53 -4.88 8.92
CA LEU A 31 7.80 -5.44 8.43
C LEU A 31 8.18 -6.72 9.18
N GLN A 32 8.03 -6.77 10.50
CA GLN A 32 8.27 -7.99 11.29
C GLN A 32 7.36 -9.14 10.87
N LYS A 33 6.07 -8.86 10.60
CA LYS A 33 5.14 -9.86 10.07
C LYS A 33 5.52 -10.31 8.66
N LEU A 34 5.94 -9.37 7.81
CA LEU A 34 6.34 -9.63 6.44
C LEU A 34 7.62 -10.46 6.37
N GLU A 35 8.56 -10.27 7.29
CA GLU A 35 9.80 -11.06 7.40
C GLU A 35 9.52 -12.55 7.64
N GLY A 36 8.41 -12.88 8.32
CA GLY A 36 7.97 -14.27 8.53
C GLY A 36 7.45 -14.98 7.27
N VAL A 37 7.18 -14.24 6.18
CA VAL A 37 6.58 -14.79 4.96
C VAL A 37 7.64 -15.38 4.04
N LEU A 38 8.10 -16.58 4.41
CA LEU A 38 9.25 -17.25 3.77
C LEU A 38 8.90 -18.28 2.68
N SER A 39 7.62 -18.57 2.43
CA SER A 39 7.20 -19.60 1.47
C SER A 39 5.87 -19.26 0.81
N PRO A 40 5.54 -19.87 -0.35
CA PRO A 40 4.22 -19.75 -0.97
C PRO A 40 3.08 -20.16 -0.02
N CYS A 41 3.26 -21.22 0.78
CA CYS A 41 2.24 -21.67 1.74
C CYS A 41 1.93 -20.59 2.79
N HIS A 42 2.94 -19.85 3.25
CA HIS A 42 2.73 -18.74 4.18
C HIS A 42 1.87 -17.61 3.57
N LEU A 43 1.83 -17.47 2.24
CA LEU A 43 0.95 -16.49 1.59
C LEU A 43 -0.53 -16.87 1.66
N GLU A 44 -0.82 -18.16 1.84
CA GLU A 44 -2.17 -18.72 1.94
C GLU A 44 -2.61 -18.83 3.40
N GLU A 45 -1.69 -19.24 4.28
CA GLU A 45 -1.97 -19.52 5.70
C GLU A 45 -1.94 -18.27 6.58
N MET A 46 -1.11 -17.27 6.26
CA MET A 46 -1.00 -16.06 7.07
C MET A 46 -2.05 -15.03 6.67
N GLU A 47 -2.99 -14.75 7.58
CA GLU A 47 -4.04 -13.74 7.39
C GLU A 47 -3.47 -12.36 6.99
N PHE A 48 -2.32 -11.97 7.58
CA PHE A 48 -1.62 -10.75 7.21
C PHE A 48 -1.22 -10.73 5.73
N ALA A 49 -0.64 -11.82 5.22
CA ALA A 49 -0.20 -11.92 3.83
C ALA A 49 -1.39 -11.89 2.87
N HIS A 50 -2.48 -12.56 3.22
CA HIS A 50 -3.73 -12.54 2.47
C HIS A 50 -4.33 -11.13 2.42
N SER A 51 -4.45 -10.46 3.56
CA SER A 51 -5.00 -9.10 3.67
C SER A 51 -4.20 -8.10 2.83
N LEU A 52 -2.86 -8.11 2.98
CA LEU A 52 -1.96 -7.24 2.23
C LEU A 52 -2.04 -7.48 0.70
N ARG A 53 -2.26 -8.73 0.27
CA ARG A 53 -2.41 -9.10 -1.15
C ARG A 53 -3.80 -8.87 -1.72
N GLN A 54 -4.80 -8.55 -0.91
CA GLN A 54 -6.15 -8.28 -1.42
C GLN A 54 -6.57 -6.84 -1.25
N SER A 55 -5.95 -6.10 -0.33
CA SER A 55 -6.18 -4.67 -0.16
C SER A 55 -5.48 -3.86 -1.23
N LYS A 56 -6.13 -2.79 -1.70
CA LYS A 56 -5.46 -1.66 -2.34
C LYS A 56 -5.10 -0.62 -1.29
N VAL A 57 -3.91 -0.04 -1.38
CA VAL A 57 -3.48 1.06 -0.53
C VAL A 57 -4.06 2.37 -1.05
N ASN A 58 -4.72 3.13 -0.19
CA ASN A 58 -5.22 4.45 -0.52
C ASN A 58 -4.10 5.49 -0.33
N ILE A 59 -3.79 6.25 -1.38
CA ILE A 59 -2.80 7.34 -1.32
C ILE A 59 -3.46 8.64 -1.74
N LYS A 60 -3.49 9.61 -0.83
CA LYS A 60 -3.90 10.99 -1.13
C LYS A 60 -2.72 11.71 -1.79
N ILE A 61 -2.96 12.31 -2.95
CA ILE A 61 -1.93 13.02 -3.73
C ILE A 61 -2.56 14.22 -4.44
N CYS A 62 -1.80 15.31 -4.61
CA CYS A 62 -2.29 16.43 -5.41
C CYS A 62 -2.14 16.15 -6.91
N GLN A 63 -2.97 16.81 -7.73
CA GLN A 63 -2.98 16.62 -9.18
C GLN A 63 -1.59 16.76 -9.82
N ASN A 64 -0.82 17.80 -9.45
CA ASN A 64 0.49 18.04 -10.05
C ASN A 64 1.49 16.90 -9.77
N SER A 65 1.52 16.38 -8.54
CA SER A 65 2.41 15.26 -8.20
C SER A 65 1.99 13.96 -8.88
N TYR A 66 0.68 13.74 -9.05
CA TYR A 66 0.16 12.61 -9.81
C TYR A 66 0.57 12.66 -11.28
N ASP A 67 0.45 13.83 -11.92
CA ASP A 67 0.83 14.02 -13.32
C ASP A 67 2.33 13.82 -13.54
N LEU A 68 3.16 14.34 -12.62
CA LEU A 68 4.62 14.15 -12.66
C LEU A 68 5.01 12.67 -12.50
N LEU A 69 4.35 11.94 -11.59
CA LEU A 69 4.56 10.51 -11.41
C LEU A 69 4.24 9.75 -12.71
N LEU A 70 3.08 10.03 -13.31
CA LEU A 70 2.64 9.36 -14.53
C LEU A 70 3.57 9.69 -15.71
N GLN A 71 3.95 10.95 -15.88
CA GLN A 71 4.90 11.39 -16.89
C GLN A 71 6.25 10.68 -16.74
N TYR A 72 6.76 10.57 -15.51
CA TYR A 72 8.01 9.88 -15.24
C TYR A 72 7.92 8.40 -15.62
N LEU A 73 6.89 7.70 -15.16
CA LEU A 73 6.70 6.26 -15.43
C LEU A 73 6.56 5.94 -16.91
N HIS A 74 5.89 6.80 -17.68
CA HIS A 74 5.82 6.66 -19.13
C HIS A 74 7.17 6.91 -19.80
N LYS A 75 7.90 7.97 -19.37
CA LYS A 75 9.21 8.32 -19.94
C LYS A 75 10.25 7.22 -19.70
N THR A 76 10.26 6.60 -18.52
CA THR A 76 11.17 5.50 -18.17
C THR A 76 10.69 4.14 -18.66
N GLN A 77 9.54 4.06 -19.33
CA GLN A 77 8.91 2.82 -19.77
C GLN A 77 8.79 1.78 -18.65
N SER A 78 8.51 2.24 -17.42
CA SER A 78 8.45 1.40 -16.22
C SER A 78 7.14 0.61 -16.13
N ILE A 79 6.88 -0.26 -17.10
CA ILE A 79 5.64 -1.02 -17.26
C ILE A 79 5.33 -1.86 -16.01
N MET A 80 6.36 -2.47 -15.40
CA MET A 80 6.19 -3.26 -14.18
C MET A 80 5.67 -2.40 -13.02
N VAL A 81 6.25 -1.22 -12.81
CA VAL A 81 5.84 -0.30 -11.73
C VAL A 81 4.44 0.24 -12.00
N LEU A 82 4.12 0.57 -13.26
CA LEU A 82 2.78 0.99 -13.65
C LEU A 82 1.73 -0.10 -13.35
N GLY A 83 2.06 -1.36 -13.65
CA GLY A 83 1.21 -2.52 -13.36
C GLY A 83 0.97 -2.68 -11.87
N ILE A 84 2.02 -2.62 -11.05
CA ILE A 84 1.93 -2.70 -9.59
C ILE A 84 1.06 -1.57 -9.04
N ILE A 85 1.27 -0.33 -9.49
CA ILE A 85 0.49 0.83 -9.07
C ILE A 85 -1.00 0.61 -9.37
N ASN A 86 -1.34 0.22 -10.61
CA ASN A 86 -2.72 0.03 -11.03
C ASN A 86 -3.43 -1.10 -10.24
N GLU A 87 -2.70 -2.17 -9.93
CA GLU A 87 -3.22 -3.31 -9.16
C GLU A 87 -3.34 -2.99 -7.66
N ARG A 88 -2.37 -2.29 -7.08
CA ARG A 88 -2.17 -2.20 -5.63
C ARG A 88 -2.49 -0.86 -5.00
N ILE A 89 -2.66 0.20 -5.78
CA ILE A 89 -2.84 1.55 -5.25
C ILE A 89 -4.15 2.14 -5.77
N ASN A 90 -4.86 2.83 -4.88
CA ASN A 90 -5.97 3.69 -5.20
C ASN A 90 -5.57 5.14 -4.90
N PHE A 91 -5.36 5.94 -5.95
CA PHE A 91 -5.01 7.36 -5.77
C PHE A 91 -6.27 8.20 -5.55
N GLN A 92 -6.28 8.92 -4.44
CA GLN A 92 -7.28 9.95 -4.15
C GLN A 92 -6.69 11.29 -4.55
N VAL A 93 -6.91 11.66 -5.81
CA VAL A 93 -6.31 12.87 -6.40
C VAL A 93 -7.15 14.09 -6.04
N SER A 94 -6.52 15.08 -5.40
CA SER A 94 -7.19 16.33 -5.03
C SER A 94 -6.70 17.52 -5.89
N PRO A 95 -7.62 18.44 -6.28
CA PRO A 95 -7.24 19.70 -6.89
C PRO A 95 -6.66 20.61 -5.79
N GLY A 96 -5.35 20.87 -5.83
CA GLY A 96 -4.67 21.71 -4.84
C GLY A 96 -3.16 21.64 -4.91
N GLN A 97 -2.49 22.54 -4.19
CA GLN A 97 -1.03 22.47 -3.97
C GLN A 97 -0.70 21.20 -3.15
N PRO A 98 0.52 20.63 -3.28
CA PRO A 98 0.93 19.51 -2.42
C PRO A 98 0.68 19.91 -0.97
N ALA A 99 -0.09 19.09 -0.24
CA ALA A 99 -0.26 19.33 1.18
C ALA A 99 1.14 19.46 1.77
N SER A 100 1.42 20.58 2.45
CA SER A 100 2.55 20.59 3.38
C SER A 100 2.35 19.37 4.27
N ILE A 101 3.39 18.55 4.41
CA ILE A 101 3.53 17.49 5.42
C ILE A 101 3.25 18.09 6.81
N SER A 102 1.97 18.31 7.07
CA SER A 102 1.40 18.61 8.37
C SER A 102 1.11 17.25 8.96
N ASP A 103 1.49 17.14 10.23
CA ASP A 103 1.58 15.98 11.12
C ASP A 103 0.24 15.26 11.34
N ASP A 104 -0.49 14.95 10.27
CA ASP A 104 -1.70 14.15 10.29
C ASP A 104 -1.27 12.69 10.18
N ALA A 105 -1.27 12.02 11.33
CA ALA A 105 -0.92 10.62 11.52
C ALA A 105 -1.94 9.65 10.85
N GLU A 106 -2.25 9.89 9.58
CA GLU A 106 -2.97 9.00 8.66
C GLU A 106 -2.14 8.75 7.39
N VAL A 107 -0.82 8.60 7.51
CA VAL A 107 0.01 8.16 6.39
C VAL A 107 -0.10 6.64 6.28
N VAL A 108 -0.96 6.21 5.35
CA VAL A 108 -1.19 4.83 4.92
C VAL A 108 -1.74 3.92 6.03
N THR A 109 -3.03 4.09 6.34
CA THR A 109 -3.79 3.05 7.03
C THR A 109 -4.12 1.93 6.05
N LEU A 110 -3.66 0.72 6.36
CA LEU A 110 -4.11 -0.50 5.72
C LEU A 110 -5.54 -0.75 6.20
N VAL A 111 -6.52 -0.13 5.52
CA VAL A 111 -7.94 -0.35 5.83
C VAL A 111 -8.27 -1.79 5.44
N GLY A 112 -8.15 -2.69 6.41
CA GLY A 112 -8.86 -3.96 6.40
C GLY A 112 -10.35 -3.67 6.40
N SER A 113 -11.06 -4.29 5.46
CA SER A 113 -12.51 -4.21 5.28
C SER A 113 -13.25 -4.30 6.61
N GLY A 114 -13.77 -3.17 7.10
CA GLY A 114 -14.46 -3.16 8.41
C GLY A 114 -15.05 -1.82 8.86
N GLN A 115 -15.11 -0.79 8.02
CA GLN A 115 -15.62 0.53 8.43
C GLN A 115 -16.83 1.04 7.63
N ASP A 116 -17.51 0.17 6.88
CA ASP A 116 -18.79 0.52 6.23
C ASP A 116 -20.00 0.55 7.18
N ALA A 117 -19.83 0.23 8.47
CA ALA A 117 -20.93 0.21 9.44
C ALA A 117 -21.19 1.55 10.15
N ALA A 118 -20.26 2.51 10.15
CA ALA A 118 -20.38 3.71 10.97
C ALA A 118 -21.20 4.84 10.32
N ASN A 119 -21.35 4.86 8.99
CA ASN A 119 -21.99 5.97 8.27
C ASN A 119 -23.52 5.82 8.09
N LEU A 120 -24.13 4.70 8.52
CA LEU A 120 -25.58 4.49 8.41
C LEU A 120 -26.38 4.92 9.67
N LEU A 121 -25.72 5.29 10.76
CA LEU A 121 -26.41 5.63 12.02
C LEU A 121 -26.82 7.11 12.14
N ASN A 122 -26.30 7.99 11.28
CA ASN A 122 -26.49 9.44 11.44
C ASN A 122 -27.71 10.03 10.70
N GLN A 123 -28.56 9.22 10.07
CA GLN A 123 -29.73 9.70 9.32
C GLN A 123 -31.09 9.47 10.00
N LYS A 124 -31.15 8.92 11.23
CA LYS A 124 -32.44 8.58 11.86
C LYS A 124 -32.83 9.42 13.08
N GLY A 125 -32.42 10.69 13.12
CA GLY A 125 -32.70 11.61 14.22
C GLY A 125 -33.16 13.00 13.78
N LYS A 126 -34.09 13.08 12.83
CA LYS A 126 -34.85 14.31 12.55
C LYS A 126 -36.33 13.96 12.34
N HIS A 127 -37.08 13.94 13.43
CA HIS A 127 -38.51 14.21 13.47
C HIS A 127 -38.77 15.10 14.68
#